data_AF-A0A0S2VBJ4-F1
#
_entry.id   AF-A0A0S2VBJ4-F1
#
_cell.length_a   1.000
_cell.length_b   1.000
_cell.length_c   1.000
_cell.angle_alpha   90.00
_cell.angle_beta   90.00
_cell.angle_gamma   90.00
#
_symmetry.space_group_name_H-M   'P 1'
#
loop_
_entity.id
_entity.type
_entity.pdbx_description
1 polymer ?
#
loop_
_entity_poly.entity_id
_entity_poly.type
_entity_poly.pdbx_seq_one_letter_code
_entity_poly.pdbx_strand_id
1 'polypeptide(L)'
;MLVLLLAGCSETVSPPTQKAQRARITPQTTLNMAQLCKDQAAIRYNTQTQLVDVNHFEQFQASYELSGRTGKNERFICSFDPDGQFMHLSMR
;
A
#
# COMPACT_ATOMS: atom_id res chain seq x y z
N MET A 1 27.16 -49.96 3.33
CA MET A 1 26.76 -48.57 3.63
C MET A 1 27.26 -47.69 2.50
N LEU A 2 26.42 -47.39 1.52
CA LEU A 2 26.74 -46.49 0.40
C LEU A 2 25.85 -45.25 0.56
N VAL A 3 26.49 -44.10 0.80
CA VAL A 3 25.81 -42.83 1.05
C VAL A 3 25.35 -42.26 -0.30
N LEU A 4 24.04 -42.19 -0.52
CA LEU A 4 23.44 -41.45 -1.63
C LEU A 4 23.49 -39.96 -1.29
N LEU A 5 24.43 -39.24 -1.92
CA LEU A 5 24.48 -37.79 -1.91
C LEU A 5 23.28 -37.26 -2.71
N LEU A 6 22.32 -36.64 -2.02
CA LEU A 6 21.29 -35.84 -2.67
C LEU A 6 21.94 -34.58 -3.24
N ALA A 7 22.11 -34.54 -4.56
CA ALA A 7 22.41 -33.29 -5.27
C ALA A 7 21.16 -32.40 -5.20
N GLY A 8 21.12 -31.51 -4.24
CA GLY A 8 20.15 -30.42 -4.22
C GLY A 8 20.51 -29.45 -5.35
N CYS A 9 19.67 -29.38 -6.38
CA CYS A 9 19.69 -28.26 -7.32
C CYS A 9 19.26 -27.01 -6.55
N SER A 10 20.21 -26.28 -5.97
CA SER A 10 19.99 -24.87 -5.65
C SER A 10 19.87 -24.14 -6.99
N GLU A 11 18.65 -24.11 -7.53
CA GLU A 11 18.27 -22.99 -8.38
C GLU A 11 18.47 -21.75 -7.52
N THR A 12 19.55 -21.04 -7.77
CA THR A 12 19.66 -19.63 -7.39
C THR A 12 18.58 -18.92 -8.19
N VAL A 13 17.35 -18.97 -7.69
CA VAL A 13 16.30 -18.04 -8.06
C VAL A 13 16.88 -16.70 -7.70
N SER A 14 17.49 -16.07 -8.71
CA SER A 14 17.86 -14.67 -8.65
C SER A 14 16.60 -13.98 -8.14
N PRO A 15 16.64 -13.26 -7.00
CA PRO A 15 15.47 -12.49 -6.59
C PRO A 15 15.05 -11.69 -7.83
N PRO A 16 13.76 -11.73 -8.21
CA PRO A 16 13.31 -11.05 -9.41
C PRO A 16 13.91 -9.67 -9.36
N THR A 17 14.68 -9.29 -10.38
CA THR A 17 15.27 -7.96 -10.47
C THR A 17 14.09 -7.03 -10.50
N GLN A 18 13.72 -6.52 -9.32
CA GLN A 18 12.51 -5.77 -9.09
C GLN A 18 12.72 -4.46 -9.83
N LYS A 19 12.35 -4.44 -11.11
CA LYS A 19 12.30 -3.24 -11.95
C LYS A 19 11.16 -2.32 -11.52
N ALA A 20 10.85 -2.27 -10.23
CA ALA A 20 10.39 -1.03 -9.64
C ALA A 20 11.65 -0.16 -9.58
N GLN A 21 11.94 0.57 -10.66
CA GLN A 21 12.48 1.89 -10.45
C GLN A 21 11.56 2.48 -9.39
N ARG A 22 12.02 2.58 -8.12
CA ARG A 22 11.29 3.28 -7.08
C ARG A 22 11.16 4.69 -7.64
N ALA A 23 10.10 4.95 -8.39
CA ALA A 23 9.72 6.28 -8.79
C ALA A 23 9.67 7.00 -7.46
N ARG A 24 10.66 7.87 -7.23
CA ARG A 24 10.78 8.54 -5.93
C ARG A 24 9.44 9.21 -5.72
N ILE A 25 8.69 8.74 -4.72
CA ILE A 25 7.38 9.31 -4.45
C ILE A 25 7.59 10.80 -4.26
N THR A 26 6.86 11.59 -5.05
CA THR A 26 6.93 13.03 -4.91
C THR A 26 5.95 13.47 -3.84
N PRO A 27 6.18 14.60 -3.15
CA PRO A 27 5.19 15.17 -2.25
C PRO A 27 3.82 15.36 -2.92
N GLN A 28 3.80 15.69 -4.22
CA GLN A 28 2.58 15.81 -5.02
C GLN A 28 1.86 14.47 -5.16
N THR A 29 2.60 13.38 -5.40
CA THR A 29 2.03 12.03 -5.49
C THR A 29 1.37 11.65 -4.16
N THR A 30 2.05 11.88 -3.03
CA THR A 30 1.48 11.62 -1.71
C THR A 30 0.22 12.45 -1.43
N LEU A 31 0.21 13.72 -1.83
CA LEU A 31 -0.98 14.58 -1.68
C LEU A 31 -2.16 14.07 -2.53
N ASN A 32 -1.89 13.63 -3.76
CA ASN A 32 -2.90 13.06 -4.65
C ASN A 32 -3.47 11.75 -4.07
N MET A 33 -2.61 10.87 -3.54
CA MET A 33 -3.05 9.65 -2.85
C MET A 33 -3.91 9.96 -1.61
N ALA A 34 -3.52 10.97 -0.83
CA ALA A 34 -4.27 11.38 0.36
C ALA A 34 -5.66 11.90 -0.01
N GLN A 35 -5.75 12.75 -1.04
CA GLN A 35 -7.03 13.25 -1.52
C GLN A 35 -7.92 12.11 -2.04
N LEU A 36 -7.37 11.23 -2.88
CA LEU A 36 -8.11 10.07 -3.40
C LEU A 36 -8.58 9.15 -2.27
N CYS A 37 -7.75 8.91 -1.26
CA CYS A 37 -8.11 8.14 -0.08
C CYS A 37 -9.28 8.78 0.69
N LYS A 38 -9.25 10.10 0.90
CA LYS A 38 -10.35 10.84 1.53
C LYS A 38 -11.65 10.71 0.76
N ASP A 39 -11.60 10.84 -0.57
CA ASP A 39 -12.78 10.74 -1.42
C ASP A 39 -13.39 9.33 -1.42
N GLN A 40 -12.55 8.28 -1.49
CA GLN A 40 -13.01 6.89 -1.40
C GLN A 40 -13.61 6.56 -0.03
N ALA A 41 -13.01 7.07 1.05
CA ALA A 41 -13.54 6.89 2.40
C ALA A 41 -14.87 7.63 2.59
N ALA A 42 -15.01 8.84 2.06
CA ALA A 42 -16.25 9.61 2.11
C ALA A 42 -17.41 8.84 1.46
N ILE A 43 -17.18 8.27 0.27
CA ILE A 43 -18.16 7.44 -0.46
C ILE A 43 -18.49 6.18 0.34
N ARG A 44 -17.47 5.43 0.77
CA ARG A 44 -17.67 4.12 1.42
C ARG A 44 -18.35 4.22 2.78
N TYR A 45 -18.04 5.26 3.55
CA TYR A 45 -18.57 5.44 4.90
C TYR A 45 -19.74 6.42 4.97
N ASN A 46 -20.26 6.85 3.81
CA ASN A 46 -21.39 7.77 3.69
C ASN A 46 -21.20 9.02 4.58
N THR A 47 -20.06 9.69 4.40
CA THR A 47 -19.68 10.91 5.14
C THR A 47 -19.11 11.96 4.18
N GLN A 48 -18.91 13.18 4.67
CA GLN A 48 -18.33 14.27 3.87
C GLN A 48 -16.79 14.16 3.84
N THR A 49 -16.17 14.42 2.69
CA THR A 49 -14.70 14.40 2.52
C THR A 49 -13.97 15.30 3.53
N GLN A 50 -14.58 16.42 3.92
CA GLN A 50 -14.04 17.38 4.91
C GLN A 50 -13.99 16.80 6.32
N LEU A 51 -14.82 15.79 6.62
CA LEU A 51 -14.85 15.07 7.89
C LEU A 51 -13.97 13.82 7.88
N VAL A 52 -13.26 13.57 6.78
CA VAL A 52 -12.31 12.47 6.66
C VAL A 52 -10.90 13.02 6.85
N ASP A 53 -10.20 12.50 7.85
CA ASP A 53 -8.80 12.83 8.10
C ASP A 53 -7.90 11.70 7.65
N VAL A 54 -6.79 12.03 6.99
CA VAL A 54 -5.72 11.09 6.65
C VAL A 54 -4.44 11.63 7.27
N ASN A 55 -3.91 10.90 8.26
CA ASN A 55 -2.91 11.44 9.18
C ASN A 55 -1.63 10.62 9.22
N HIS A 56 -1.58 9.48 8.55
CA HIS A 56 -0.40 8.62 8.54
C HIS A 56 -0.21 7.99 7.16
N PHE A 57 1.04 8.01 6.71
CA PHE A 57 1.49 7.45 5.44
C PHE A 57 2.60 6.46 5.73
N GLU A 58 2.46 5.24 5.23
CA GLU A 58 3.44 4.16 5.39
C GLU A 58 3.81 3.60 4.02
N GLN A 59 5.11 3.38 3.81
CA GLN A 59 5.63 2.77 2.59
C GLN A 59 6.05 1.33 2.87
N PHE A 60 5.55 0.41 2.07
CA PHE A 60 5.95 -0.99 2.04
C PHE A 60 6.79 -1.28 0.79
N GLN A 61 7.32 -2.51 0.70
CA GLN A 61 8.16 -2.92 -0.43
C GLN A 61 7.42 -2.89 -1.78
N ALA A 62 6.09 -3.06 -1.76
CA ALA A 62 5.25 -3.17 -2.97
C ALA A 62 3.93 -2.39 -2.87
N SER A 63 3.79 -1.48 -1.91
CA SER A 63 2.57 -0.70 -1.73
C SER A 63 2.79 0.53 -0.85
N TYR A 64 1.81 1.41 -0.85
CA TYR A 64 1.67 2.49 0.12
C TYR A 64 0.38 2.33 0.88
N GLU A 65 0.38 2.65 2.17
CA GLU A 65 -0.83 2.69 2.98
C GLU A 65 -1.01 4.06 3.60
N LEU A 66 -2.24 4.57 3.49
CA LEU A 66 -2.66 5.80 4.13
C LEU A 66 -3.74 5.43 5.14
N SER A 67 -3.51 5.78 6.40
CA SER A 67 -4.52 5.55 7.44
C SER A 67 -5.15 6.84 7.93
N GLY A 68 -6.43 6.73 8.25
CA GLY A 68 -7.28 7.87 8.53
C GLY A 68 -8.42 7.54 9.47
N ARG A 69 -9.24 8.56 9.72
CA ARG A 69 -10.47 8.45 10.50
C ARG A 69 -11.63 9.21 9.87
N THR A 70 -12.84 8.69 10.01
CA THR A 70 -14.07 9.40 9.64
C THR A 70 -14.47 10.39 10.73
N GLY A 71 -15.44 11.26 10.46
CA GLY A 71 -16.02 12.16 11.47
C GLY A 71 -16.67 11.45 12.66
N LYS A 72 -16.91 10.13 12.55
CA LYS A 72 -17.36 9.27 13.65
C LYS A 72 -16.21 8.57 14.38
N ASN A 73 -14.97 8.98 14.10
CA ASN A 73 -13.75 8.40 14.68
C ASN A 73 -13.50 6.93 14.29
N GLU A 74 -14.12 6.45 13.20
CA GLU A 74 -13.92 5.11 12.65
C GLU A 74 -12.60 5.06 11.88
N ARG A 75 -11.74 4.09 12.19
CA ARG A 75 -10.41 3.99 11.57
C ARG A 75 -10.49 3.24 10.25
N PHE A 76 -9.72 3.69 9.27
CA PHE A 76 -9.61 3.02 7.98
C PHE A 76 -8.19 3.08 7.43
N ILE A 77 -7.93 2.26 6.41
CA ILE A 77 -6.71 2.23 5.61
C ILE A 77 -7.11 2.29 4.14
N CYS A 78 -6.40 3.09 3.35
CA CYS A 78 -6.36 3.01 1.90
C CYS A 78 -5.00 2.45 1.47
N SER A 79 -5.00 1.46 0.59
CA SER A 79 -3.79 0.86 0.03
C SER A 79 -3.64 1.23 -1.44
N PHE A 80 -2.42 1.55 -1.85
CA PHE A 80 -2.03 1.93 -3.20
C PHE A 80 -0.90 1.03 -3.69
N ASP A 81 -0.85 0.81 -5.00
CA ASP A 81 0.29 0.13 -5.62
C ASP A 81 1.52 1.05 -5.70
N PRO A 82 2.69 0.57 -6.16
CA PRO A 82 3.90 1.39 -6.28
C PRO A 82 3.79 2.59 -7.23
N ASP A 83 2.85 2.54 -8.18
CA ASP A 83 2.60 3.60 -9.16
C ASP A 83 1.59 4.64 -8.63
N GLY A 84 0.99 4.37 -7.47
CA GLY A 84 0.00 5.23 -6.83
C GLY A 84 -1.44 5.01 -7.27
N GLN A 85 -1.73 3.87 -7.91
CA GLN A 85 -3.10 3.49 -8.19
C GLN A 85 -3.75 2.97 -6.92
N PHE A 86 -4.99 3.41 -6.69
CA PHE A 86 -5.79 2.97 -5.57
C PHE A 86 -6.15 1.48 -5.74
N MET A 87 -5.82 0.67 -4.74
CA MET A 87 -6.12 -0.76 -4.76
C MET A 87 -7.34 -1.09 -3.89
N HIS A 88 -7.32 -0.66 -2.63
CA HIS A 88 -8.30 -1.10 -1.65
C HIS A 88 -8.49 -0.09 -0.53
N LEU A 89 -9.67 -0.15 0.09
CA LEU A 89 -9.96 0.55 1.33
C LEU A 89 -10.59 -0.44 2.32
N SER A 90 -10.15 -0.43 3.56
CA SER A 90 -10.70 -1.27 4.63
C SER A 90 -10.85 -0.50 5.93
N MET A 91 -11.84 -0.92 6.71
CA MET A 91 -11.94 -0.55 8.12
C MET A 91 -10.81 -1.23 8.90
N ARG A 92 -10.30 -0.58 9.95
CA ARG A 92 -9.27 -1.13 10.83
C ARG A 92 -9.78 -1.26 12.26
#